data_AF-A0A1J4L019-F1
#
_entry.id   AF-A0A1J4L019-F1
#
_cell.length_a   1.000
_cell.length_b   1.000
_cell.length_c   1.000
_cell.angle_alpha   90.00
_cell.angle_beta   90.00
_cell.angle_gamma   90.00
#
_symmetry.space_group_name_H-M   'P 1'
#
loop_
_entity.id
_entity.type
_entity.pdbx_description
1 polymer ?
#
loop_
_entity_poly.entity_id
_entity_poly.type
_entity_poly.pdbx_seq_one_letter_code
_entity_poly.pdbx_strand_id
1 'polypeptide(L)'
;MAEWRHKRYGLSAPKPFFQKLKRAYNISSKNRTNFVFLLLIYFVAETVGNAGLLVFQWTLNKDAPRSSYLILVQLTANWPIRIWRSILNTCVLNVVLLAMKRRGNEIILSDIMGIRNIMSWRIFFSMFLTDIVLASPMAIAQALMQSDLVWAVIYMIFGFLLNWLFGNAQILLFEDSSLSFGSCFIWSAAAALSPNTFTVILISYIFVFFTTPLIVTTPLLLVLQMLTFFEVFGYSSPSEVHYTTQM
;
A
#
# COMPACT_ATOMS: atom_id res chain seq x y z
N MET A 1 20.60 8.02 22.96
CA MET A 1 19.82 7.99 21.70
C MET A 1 19.86 6.64 20.98
N ALA A 2 20.97 5.89 20.93
CA ALA A 2 21.01 4.59 20.23
C ALA A 2 20.23 3.45 20.92
N GLU A 3 20.15 3.44 22.25
CA GLU A 3 19.45 2.39 23.01
C GLU A 3 17.92 2.42 22.89
N TRP A 4 17.32 3.61 22.68
CA TRP A 4 15.88 3.74 22.49
C TRP A 4 15.43 3.31 21.08
N ARG A 5 16.32 3.44 20.08
CA ARG A 5 16.12 3.01 18.67
C ARG A 5 15.93 1.49 18.54
N HIS A 6 16.44 0.70 19.49
CA HIS A 6 16.34 -0.76 19.47
C HIS A 6 15.07 -1.31 20.13
N LYS A 7 14.39 -0.54 20.99
CA LYS A 7 13.37 -1.09 21.90
C LYS A 7 11.99 -1.31 21.31
N ARG A 8 11.57 -0.57 20.26
CA ARG A 8 10.17 -0.65 19.76
C ARG A 8 9.93 -1.75 18.72
N TYR A 9 10.86 -1.95 17.79
CA TYR A 9 10.69 -2.89 16.67
C TYR A 9 11.83 -3.88 16.48
N GLY A 10 12.85 -3.88 17.35
CA GLY A 10 14.01 -4.78 17.23
C GLY A 10 14.80 -4.59 15.92
N LEU A 11 14.72 -3.41 15.32
CA LEU A 11 15.43 -3.07 14.09
C LEU A 11 16.73 -2.35 14.45
N SER A 12 17.84 -2.84 13.90
CA SER A 12 19.16 -2.22 13.99
C SER A 12 19.36 -1.21 12.86
N ALA A 13 20.40 -0.37 13.00
CA ALA A 13 20.93 0.64 12.06
C ALA A 13 20.54 0.45 10.57
N PRO A 14 20.34 1.55 9.81
CA PRO A 14 19.84 1.48 8.44
C PRO A 14 20.64 0.49 7.60
N LYS A 15 19.94 -0.45 6.96
CA LYS A 15 20.57 -1.58 6.27
C LYS A 15 20.66 -1.31 4.77
N PRO A 16 21.72 -1.78 4.08
CA PRO A 16 21.79 -1.71 2.64
C PRO A 16 20.64 -2.51 1.99
N PHE A 17 20.20 -2.07 0.81
CA PHE A 17 19.06 -2.62 0.08
C PHE A 17 19.07 -4.16 -0.02
N PHE A 18 20.20 -4.76 -0.40
CA PHE A 18 20.32 -6.23 -0.53
C PHE A 18 20.08 -6.98 0.77
N GLN A 19 20.47 -6.43 1.92
CA GLN A 19 20.18 -7.04 3.22
C GLN A 19 18.69 -6.97 3.55
N LYS A 20 18.01 -5.88 3.17
CA LYS A 20 16.55 -5.76 3.31
C LYS A 20 15.83 -6.76 2.42
N LEU A 21 16.26 -6.88 1.16
CA LEU A 21 15.68 -7.83 0.21
C LEU A 21 15.84 -9.28 0.70
N LYS A 22 17.04 -9.65 1.20
CA LYS A 22 17.28 -10.97 1.79
C LYS A 22 16.38 -11.23 3.00
N ARG A 23 16.21 -10.24 3.87
CA ARG A 23 15.31 -10.35 5.04
C ARG A 23 13.84 -10.47 4.62
N ALA A 24 13.41 -9.66 3.65
CA ALA A 24 12.06 -9.70 3.10
C ALA A 24 11.77 -11.08 2.47
N TYR A 25 12.75 -11.64 1.74
CA TYR A 25 12.66 -12.98 1.19
C TYR A 25 12.52 -14.04 2.27
N ASN A 26 13.32 -13.99 3.33
CA ASN A 26 13.23 -14.96 4.43
C ASN A 26 11.86 -14.91 5.13
N ILE A 27 11.34 -13.71 5.40
CA ILE A 27 10.01 -13.54 6.03
C ILE A 27 8.90 -14.02 5.09
N SER A 28 8.98 -13.68 3.80
CA SER A 28 7.99 -14.07 2.81
C SER A 28 7.99 -15.58 2.57
N SER A 29 9.17 -16.20 2.51
CA SER A 29 9.34 -17.65 2.33
C SER A 29 8.82 -18.42 3.54
N LYS A 30 9.13 -17.97 4.77
CA LYS A 30 8.60 -18.55 6.01
C LYS A 30 7.07 -18.54 6.05
N ASN A 31 6.45 -17.45 5.57
CA ASN A 31 5.00 -17.27 5.61
C ASN A 31 4.30 -17.55 4.28
N ARG A 32 4.95 -18.29 3.36
CA ARG A 32 4.48 -18.44 1.97
C ARG A 32 3.02 -18.89 1.88
N THR A 33 2.64 -19.90 2.66
CA THR A 33 1.27 -20.45 2.65
C THR A 33 0.25 -19.42 3.12
N ASN A 34 0.53 -18.70 4.21
CA ASN A 34 -0.38 -17.69 4.75
C ASN A 34 -0.51 -16.48 3.82
N PHE A 35 0.57 -16.07 3.17
CA PHE A 35 0.52 -15.04 2.12
C PHE A 35 -0.29 -15.47 0.90
N VAL A 36 -0.12 -16.72 0.45
CA VAL A 36 -0.91 -17.26 -0.66
C VAL A 36 -2.39 -17.27 -0.31
N PHE A 37 -2.77 -17.73 0.89
CA PHE A 37 -4.16 -17.67 1.34
C PHE A 37 -4.68 -16.24 1.45
N LEU A 38 -3.91 -15.32 2.03
CA LEU A 38 -4.30 -13.91 2.17
C LEU A 38 -4.54 -13.26 0.80
N LEU A 39 -3.64 -13.50 -0.16
CA LEU A 39 -3.75 -12.96 -1.51
C LEU A 39 -4.85 -13.64 -2.33
N LEU A 40 -5.08 -14.94 -2.12
CA LEU A 40 -6.19 -15.64 -2.76
C LEU A 40 -7.54 -15.10 -2.28
N ILE A 41 -7.69 -14.88 -0.96
CA ILE A 41 -8.88 -14.26 -0.39
C ILE A 41 -9.05 -12.83 -0.93
N TYR A 42 -7.97 -12.04 -0.95
CA TYR A 42 -7.97 -10.70 -1.53
C TYR A 42 -8.43 -10.72 -2.99
N PHE A 43 -7.87 -11.62 -3.81
CA PHE A 43 -8.19 -11.75 -5.23
C PHE A 43 -9.63 -12.19 -5.48
N VAL A 44 -10.13 -13.18 -4.74
CA VAL A 44 -11.52 -13.63 -4.83
C VAL A 44 -12.47 -12.50 -4.41
N ALA A 45 -12.18 -11.82 -3.31
CA ALA A 45 -12.98 -10.70 -2.81
C ALA A 45 -13.00 -9.52 -3.80
N GLU A 46 -11.86 -9.16 -4.38
CA GLU A 46 -11.76 -8.13 -5.40
C GLU A 46 -12.51 -8.52 -6.68
N THR A 47 -12.35 -9.76 -7.16
CA THR A 47 -13.00 -10.27 -8.37
C THR A 47 -14.52 -10.29 -8.22
N VAL A 48 -15.04 -10.82 -7.10
CA VAL A 48 -16.47 -10.88 -6.81
C VAL A 48 -17.05 -9.48 -6.63
N GLY A 49 -16.35 -8.58 -5.91
CA GLY A 49 -16.76 -7.19 -5.75
C GLY A 49 -16.85 -6.44 -7.08
N ASN A 50 -15.83 -6.59 -7.92
CA ASN A 50 -15.80 -5.98 -9.25
C ASN A 50 -16.90 -6.54 -10.16
N ALA A 51 -17.14 -7.86 -10.15
CA ALA A 51 -18.22 -8.50 -10.91
C ALA A 51 -19.61 -8.02 -10.46
N GLY A 52 -19.85 -7.90 -9.16
CA GLY A 52 -21.10 -7.37 -8.63
C GLY A 52 -21.36 -5.92 -9.05
N LEU A 53 -20.32 -5.09 -9.04
CA LEU A 53 -20.41 -3.68 -9.43
C LEU A 53 -20.59 -3.50 -10.95
N LEU A 54 -20.00 -4.39 -11.75
CA LEU A 54 -20.27 -4.53 -13.18
C LEU A 54 -21.74 -4.81 -13.47
N VAL A 55 -22.32 -5.79 -12.78
CA VAL A 55 -23.74 -6.14 -12.93
C VAL A 55 -24.63 -4.96 -12.51
N PHE A 56 -24.30 -4.30 -11.41
CA PHE A 56 -25.03 -3.12 -10.94
C PHE A 56 -24.99 -1.97 -11.97
N GLN A 57 -23.82 -1.67 -12.53
CA GLN A 57 -23.67 -0.65 -13.57
C GLN A 57 -24.49 -1.00 -14.83
N TRP A 58 -24.46 -2.27 -15.24
CA TRP A 58 -25.25 -2.75 -16.38
C TRP A 58 -26.76 -2.65 -16.13
N THR A 59 -27.23 -2.90 -14.90
CA THR A 59 -28.64 -2.76 -14.55
C THR A 59 -29.13 -1.31 -14.56
N LEU A 60 -28.26 -0.35 -14.23
CA LEU A 60 -28.60 1.08 -14.19
C LEU A 60 -28.47 1.77 -15.55
N ASN A 61 -27.49 1.38 -16.37
CA ASN A 61 -27.25 1.93 -17.71
C ASN A 61 -27.34 0.82 -18.76
N LYS A 62 -28.56 0.58 -19.26
CA LYS A 62 -28.82 -0.39 -20.34
C LYS A 62 -28.16 -0.01 -21.68
N ASP A 63 -27.80 1.27 -21.85
CA ASP A 63 -27.20 1.83 -23.08
C ASP A 63 -25.67 2.00 -23.01
N ALA A 64 -25.00 1.43 -22.01
CA ALA A 64 -23.55 1.58 -21.85
C ALA A 64 -22.79 0.98 -23.07
N PRO A 65 -21.88 1.74 -23.71
CA PRO A 65 -21.24 1.32 -24.96
C PRO A 65 -20.34 0.09 -24.76
N ARG A 66 -20.42 -0.83 -25.72
CA ARG A 66 -19.67 -2.12 -25.83
C ARG A 66 -18.14 -2.01 -25.84
N SER A 67 -17.53 -0.83 -25.69
CA SER A 67 -16.07 -0.72 -25.61
C SER A 67 -15.60 -1.08 -24.20
N SER A 68 -15.31 -2.37 -24.00
CA SER A 68 -14.89 -3.00 -22.74
C SER A 68 -13.77 -2.26 -21.99
N TYR A 69 -12.99 -1.44 -22.68
CA TYR A 69 -11.93 -0.59 -22.13
C TYR A 69 -12.44 0.61 -21.31
N LEU A 70 -13.43 1.36 -21.82
CA LEU A 70 -14.02 2.49 -21.10
C LEU A 70 -14.77 2.01 -19.86
N ILE A 71 -15.39 0.84 -19.94
CA ILE A 71 -16.03 0.17 -18.81
C ILE A 71 -14.98 -0.24 -17.77
N LEU A 72 -13.84 -0.82 -18.16
CA LEU A 72 -12.77 -1.19 -17.23
C LEU A 72 -12.13 0.03 -16.52
N VAL A 73 -11.91 1.14 -17.25
CA VAL A 73 -11.44 2.41 -16.68
C VAL A 73 -12.49 3.01 -15.75
N GLN A 74 -13.77 3.02 -16.17
CA GLN A 74 -14.86 3.50 -15.32
C GLN A 74 -15.04 2.64 -14.07
N LEU A 75 -14.82 1.33 -14.14
CA LEU A 75 -14.89 0.42 -13.00
C LEU A 75 -13.72 0.59 -12.05
N THR A 76 -12.48 0.55 -12.56
CA THR A 76 -11.28 0.76 -11.73
C THR A 76 -11.23 2.17 -11.13
N ALA A 77 -11.86 3.15 -11.80
CA ALA A 77 -12.03 4.50 -11.27
C ALA A 77 -13.29 4.70 -10.43
N ASN A 78 -14.25 3.75 -10.40
CA ASN A 78 -15.52 3.94 -9.72
C ASN A 78 -15.30 4.01 -8.21
N TRP A 79 -15.94 5.00 -7.58
CA TRP A 79 -15.79 5.24 -6.14
C TRP A 79 -16.15 4.02 -5.27
N PRO A 80 -17.13 3.12 -5.60
CA PRO A 80 -17.39 1.93 -4.80
C PRO A 80 -16.30 0.87 -4.91
N ILE A 81 -15.69 0.69 -6.10
CA ILE A 81 -14.56 -0.23 -6.30
C ILE A 81 -13.36 0.26 -5.48
N ARG A 82 -13.11 1.56 -5.47
CA ARG A 82 -12.05 2.17 -4.67
C ARG A 82 -12.31 2.04 -3.16
N ILE A 83 -13.56 2.19 -2.71
CA ILE A 83 -13.93 1.93 -1.31
C ILE A 83 -13.61 0.48 -0.95
N TRP A 84 -14.07 -0.47 -1.76
CA TRP A 84 -13.84 -1.90 -1.53
C TRP A 84 -12.34 -2.23 -1.48
N ARG A 85 -11.58 -1.74 -2.46
CA ARG A 85 -10.13 -1.90 -2.54
C ARG A 85 -9.42 -1.29 -1.34
N SER A 86 -9.82 -0.10 -0.91
CA SER A 86 -9.24 0.56 0.27
C SER A 86 -9.44 -0.27 1.55
N ILE A 87 -10.62 -0.88 1.73
CA ILE A 87 -10.89 -1.79 2.86
C ILE A 87 -9.99 -3.03 2.79
N LEU A 88 -9.89 -3.67 1.62
CA LEU A 88 -9.06 -4.86 1.43
C LEU A 88 -7.58 -4.56 1.67
N ASN A 89 -7.07 -3.44 1.13
CA ASN A 89 -5.70 -2.97 1.35
C ASN A 89 -5.42 -2.74 2.84
N THR A 90 -6.37 -2.13 3.56
CA THR A 90 -6.23 -1.89 5.00
C THR A 90 -6.18 -3.20 5.79
N CYS A 91 -6.98 -4.21 5.41
CA CYS A 91 -6.93 -5.55 6.02
C CYS A 91 -5.56 -6.21 5.85
N VAL A 92 -5.05 -6.22 4.61
CA VAL A 92 -3.73 -6.80 4.29
C VAL A 92 -2.63 -6.05 5.05
N LEU A 93 -2.67 -4.72 5.03
CA LEU A 93 -1.68 -3.88 5.72
C LEU A 93 -1.65 -4.17 7.22
N ASN A 94 -2.82 -4.31 7.86
CA ASN A 94 -2.92 -4.62 9.30
C ASN A 94 -2.22 -5.96 9.64
N VAL A 95 -2.55 -7.00 8.89
CA VAL A 95 -2.00 -8.35 9.11
C VAL A 95 -0.47 -8.35 8.93
N VAL A 96 0.03 -7.69 7.87
CA VAL A 96 1.47 -7.61 7.62
C VAL A 96 2.16 -6.77 8.69
N LEU A 97 1.59 -5.63 9.10
CA LEU A 97 2.13 -4.80 10.18
C LEU A 97 2.25 -5.56 11.50
N LEU A 98 1.20 -6.26 11.90
CA LEU A 98 1.19 -7.05 13.13
C LEU A 98 2.20 -8.20 13.06
N ALA A 99 2.32 -8.87 11.92
CA ALA A 99 3.34 -9.89 11.71
C ALA A 99 4.74 -9.31 11.89
N MET A 100 5.04 -8.16 11.28
CA MET A 100 6.35 -7.50 11.38
C MET A 100 6.69 -7.00 12.80
N LYS A 101 5.68 -6.71 13.63
CA LYS A 101 5.87 -6.29 15.03
C LYS A 101 6.12 -7.47 15.99
N ARG A 102 5.82 -8.72 15.59
CA ARG A 102 6.01 -9.92 16.43
C ARG A 102 7.44 -10.43 16.37
N ARG A 103 7.94 -10.95 17.51
CA ARG A 103 9.30 -11.55 17.60
C ARG A 103 9.55 -12.73 16.63
N GLY A 104 8.51 -13.33 16.05
CA GLY A 104 8.61 -14.42 15.07
C GLY A 104 8.40 -14.05 13.60
N ASN A 105 7.98 -12.81 13.29
CA ASN A 105 7.53 -12.39 11.95
C ASN A 105 6.47 -13.30 11.33
N GLU A 106 5.56 -13.85 12.14
CA GLU A 106 4.55 -14.82 11.71
C GLU A 106 3.23 -14.13 11.38
N ILE A 107 2.71 -14.46 10.19
CA ILE A 107 1.40 -14.03 9.73
C ILE A 107 0.34 -14.92 10.35
N ILE A 108 -0.58 -14.32 11.09
CA ILE A 108 -1.73 -15.02 11.67
C ILE A 108 -2.98 -14.46 11.01
N LEU A 109 -3.71 -15.30 10.26
CA LEU A 109 -4.88 -14.87 9.49
C LEU A 109 -6.03 -14.36 10.38
N SER A 110 -6.10 -14.80 11.65
CA SER A 110 -7.11 -14.30 12.60
C SER A 110 -6.96 -12.80 12.90
N ASP A 111 -5.80 -12.20 12.62
CA ASP A 111 -5.58 -10.75 12.79
C ASP A 111 -6.47 -9.89 11.88
N ILE A 112 -7.01 -10.47 10.80
CA ILE A 112 -8.01 -9.81 9.95
C ILE A 112 -9.21 -9.37 10.77
N MET A 113 -9.67 -10.20 11.72
CA MET A 113 -10.84 -9.87 12.56
C MET A 113 -10.56 -8.71 13.52
N GLY A 114 -9.29 -8.47 13.87
CA GLY A 114 -8.87 -7.38 14.75
C GLY A 114 -9.02 -6.00 14.12
N ILE A 115 -9.20 -5.89 12.81
CA ILE A 115 -9.31 -4.59 12.11
C ILE A 115 -10.51 -3.77 12.59
N ARG A 116 -11.59 -4.42 13.03
CA ARG A 116 -12.79 -3.74 13.55
C ARG A 116 -12.46 -2.81 14.72
N ASN A 117 -11.46 -3.14 15.51
CA ASN A 117 -11.07 -2.36 16.68
C ASN A 117 -10.20 -1.14 16.32
N ILE A 118 -9.65 -1.11 15.10
CA ILE A 118 -8.74 -0.07 14.63
C ILE A 118 -9.43 0.82 13.59
N MET A 119 -10.36 0.28 12.80
CA MET A 119 -10.99 0.95 11.67
C MET A 119 -11.99 2.03 12.12
N SER A 120 -11.49 3.23 12.37
CA SER A 120 -12.29 4.44 12.56
C SER A 120 -12.68 5.05 11.21
N TRP A 121 -13.76 5.84 11.18
CA TRP A 121 -14.16 6.62 9.99
C TRP A 121 -13.02 7.50 9.46
N ARG A 122 -12.21 8.09 10.37
CA ARG A 122 -11.05 8.90 9.99
C ARG A 122 -10.00 8.11 9.21
N ILE A 123 -9.64 6.91 9.70
CA ILE A 123 -8.66 6.04 9.02
C ILE A 123 -9.22 5.58 7.68
N PHE A 124 -10.50 5.19 7.64
CA PHE A 124 -11.17 4.81 6.40
C PHE A 124 -11.13 5.92 5.35
N PHE A 125 -11.56 7.14 5.69
CA PHE A 125 -11.53 8.27 4.76
C PHE A 125 -10.10 8.63 4.32
N SER A 126 -9.14 8.57 5.24
CA SER A 126 -7.74 8.87 4.92
C SER A 126 -7.14 7.82 3.97
N MET A 127 -7.44 6.53 4.18
CA MET A 127 -7.04 5.44 3.29
C MET A 127 -7.73 5.51 1.93
N PHE A 128 -9.00 5.91 1.90
CA PHE A 128 -9.74 6.09 0.65
C PHE A 128 -9.20 7.26 -0.18
N LEU A 129 -8.96 8.41 0.44
CA LEU A 129 -8.40 9.58 -0.24
C LEU A 129 -6.99 9.34 -0.75
N THR A 130 -6.14 8.71 0.06
CA THR A 130 -4.78 8.34 -0.37
C THR A 130 -4.82 7.32 -1.49
N ASP A 131 -5.71 6.33 -1.47
CA ASP A 131 -5.87 5.38 -2.58
C ASP A 131 -6.33 6.08 -3.86
N ILE A 132 -7.22 7.08 -3.78
CA ILE A 132 -7.57 7.92 -4.92
C ILE A 132 -6.34 8.65 -5.47
N VAL A 133 -5.60 9.34 -4.63
CA VAL A 133 -4.46 10.16 -5.08
C VAL A 133 -3.35 9.28 -5.66
N LEU A 134 -3.06 8.13 -5.04
CA LEU A 134 -1.92 7.29 -5.38
C LEU A 134 -2.22 6.27 -6.47
N ALA A 135 -3.41 5.66 -6.49
CA ALA A 135 -3.73 4.58 -7.43
C ALA A 135 -4.32 5.07 -8.76
N SER A 136 -4.93 6.27 -8.81
CA SER A 136 -5.56 6.78 -10.04
C SER A 136 -4.58 6.98 -11.20
N PRO A 137 -3.42 7.63 -11.03
CA PRO A 137 -2.50 7.86 -12.14
C PRO A 137 -1.99 6.55 -12.73
N MET A 138 -1.75 5.55 -11.88
CA MET A 138 -1.30 4.23 -12.31
C MET A 138 -2.36 3.49 -13.14
N ALA A 139 -3.62 3.51 -12.70
CA ALA A 139 -4.72 2.90 -13.43
C ALA A 139 -4.93 3.56 -14.80
N ILE A 140 -4.83 4.90 -14.86
CA ILE A 140 -4.91 5.67 -16.12
C ILE A 140 -3.72 5.31 -17.03
N ALA A 141 -2.51 5.25 -16.49
CA ALA A 141 -1.32 4.88 -17.25
C ALA A 141 -1.45 3.48 -17.87
N GLN A 142 -1.84 2.48 -17.09
CA GLN A 142 -2.04 1.10 -17.55
C GLN A 142 -3.11 1.01 -18.65
N ALA A 143 -4.18 1.78 -18.51
CA ALA A 143 -5.24 1.83 -19.49
C ALA A 143 -4.74 2.42 -20.83
N LEU A 144 -4.01 3.52 -20.76
CA LEU A 144 -3.52 4.22 -21.96
C LEU A 144 -2.37 3.50 -22.68
N MET A 145 -1.75 2.47 -22.08
CA MET A 145 -0.57 1.79 -22.64
C MET A 145 -0.74 1.32 -24.10
N GLN A 146 -1.94 0.91 -24.50
CA GLN A 146 -2.22 0.41 -25.85
C GLN A 146 -2.74 1.48 -26.81
N SER A 147 -3.34 2.55 -26.30
CA SER A 147 -4.00 3.58 -27.12
C SER A 147 -3.17 4.85 -27.28
N ASP A 148 -2.44 5.26 -26.23
CA ASP A 148 -1.69 6.50 -26.20
C ASP A 148 -0.46 6.38 -25.28
N LEU A 149 0.64 5.94 -25.87
CA LEU A 149 1.88 5.68 -25.14
C LEU A 149 2.46 6.93 -24.47
N VAL A 150 2.32 8.11 -25.11
CA VAL A 150 2.89 9.36 -24.59
C VAL A 150 2.19 9.73 -23.29
N TRP A 151 0.86 9.74 -23.30
CA TRP A 151 0.09 10.01 -22.08
C TRP A 151 0.27 8.90 -21.04
N ALA A 152 0.34 7.62 -21.45
CA ALA A 152 0.61 6.53 -20.53
C ALA A 152 1.92 6.72 -19.74
N VAL A 153 3.00 7.14 -20.43
CA VAL A 153 4.30 7.41 -19.79
C VAL A 153 4.22 8.61 -18.85
N ILE A 154 3.52 9.69 -19.23
CA ILE A 154 3.33 10.87 -18.37
C ILE A 154 2.61 10.48 -17.07
N TYR A 155 1.49 9.75 -17.17
CA TYR A 155 0.74 9.29 -16.00
C TYR A 155 1.53 8.28 -15.16
N MET A 156 2.37 7.45 -15.79
CA MET A 156 3.26 6.53 -15.10
C MET A 156 4.30 7.30 -14.25
N ILE A 157 4.95 8.31 -14.82
CA ILE A 157 5.91 9.16 -14.09
C ILE A 157 5.20 9.91 -12.95
N PHE A 158 4.02 10.46 -13.23
CA PHE A 158 3.25 11.19 -12.22
C PHE A 158 2.84 10.29 -11.05
N GLY A 159 2.33 9.08 -11.33
CA GLY A 159 2.00 8.10 -10.29
C GLY A 159 3.21 7.64 -9.49
N PHE A 160 4.38 7.51 -10.14
CA PHE A 160 5.62 7.17 -9.46
C PHE A 160 6.02 8.26 -8.46
N LEU A 161 6.03 9.51 -8.88
CA LEU A 161 6.39 10.64 -8.02
C LEU A 161 5.44 10.76 -6.82
N LEU A 162 4.14 10.60 -7.05
CA LEU A 162 3.16 10.62 -5.97
C LEU A 162 3.37 9.48 -4.97
N ASN A 163 3.62 8.25 -5.45
CA ASN A 163 3.87 7.11 -4.57
C ASN A 163 5.21 7.23 -3.84
N TRP A 164 6.24 7.78 -4.50
CA TRP A 164 7.53 8.05 -3.87
C TRP A 164 7.41 9.07 -2.72
N LEU A 165 6.71 10.18 -2.96
CA LEU A 165 6.56 11.25 -1.97
C LEU A 165 5.58 10.89 -0.86
N PHE A 166 4.45 10.26 -1.18
CA PHE A 166 3.31 10.14 -0.27
C PHE A 166 2.91 8.70 0.07
N GLY A 167 3.56 7.68 -0.50
CA GLY A 167 3.23 6.27 -0.26
C GLY A 167 3.36 5.84 1.21
N ASN A 168 4.30 6.44 1.96
CA ASN A 168 4.45 6.14 3.38
C ASN A 168 3.37 6.79 4.26
N ALA A 169 2.66 7.82 3.77
CA ALA A 169 1.62 8.49 4.53
C ALA A 169 0.48 7.53 4.92
N GLN A 170 0.15 6.57 4.05
CA GLN A 170 -0.85 5.53 4.33
C GLN A 170 -0.45 4.67 5.53
N ILE A 171 0.82 4.23 5.56
CA ILE A 171 1.33 3.38 6.62
C ILE A 171 1.43 4.17 7.93
N LEU A 172 1.83 5.45 7.88
CA LEU A 172 1.85 6.36 9.03
C LEU A 172 0.46 6.57 9.63
N LEU A 173 -0.53 6.86 8.79
CA LEU A 173 -1.93 7.08 9.22
C LEU A 173 -2.52 5.84 9.88
N PHE A 174 -2.10 4.66 9.42
CA PHE A 174 -2.51 3.40 10.02
C PHE A 174 -1.78 3.11 11.35
N GLU A 175 -0.49 3.41 11.42
CA GLU A 175 0.31 3.18 12.63
C GLU A 175 -0.08 4.13 13.77
N ASP A 176 -0.32 5.40 13.44
CA ASP A 176 -0.67 6.43 14.41
C ASP A 176 -1.87 7.26 13.93
N SER A 177 -3.05 6.83 14.38
CA SER A 177 -4.32 7.47 14.07
C SER A 177 -4.48 8.87 14.68
N SER A 178 -3.59 9.28 15.58
CA SER A 178 -3.65 10.61 16.19
C SER A 178 -3.13 11.70 15.25
N LEU A 179 -2.19 11.36 14.36
CA LEU A 179 -1.55 12.30 13.43
C LEU A 179 -2.50 12.88 12.40
N SER A 180 -2.41 14.19 12.18
CA SER A 180 -3.21 14.86 11.16
C SER A 180 -2.84 14.37 9.75
N PHE A 181 -3.82 14.36 8.85
CA PHE A 181 -3.60 13.97 7.45
C PHE A 181 -2.47 14.77 6.81
N GLY A 182 -2.46 16.10 6.98
CA GLY A 182 -1.39 16.96 6.46
C GLY A 182 -0.01 16.62 7.02
N SER A 183 0.08 16.34 8.33
CA SER A 183 1.34 15.92 8.96
C SER A 183 1.86 14.64 8.31
N CYS A 184 1.03 13.61 8.12
CA CYS A 184 1.47 12.35 7.51
C CYS A 184 2.05 12.53 6.10
N PHE A 185 1.53 13.46 5.29
CA PHE A 185 2.07 13.76 3.97
C PHE A 185 3.43 14.48 4.03
N ILE A 186 3.58 15.43 4.95
CA ILE A 186 4.85 16.14 5.17
C ILE A 186 5.93 15.15 5.62
N TRP A 187 5.60 14.30 6.58
CA TRP A 187 6.50 13.26 7.09
C TRP A 187 6.86 12.23 6.02
N SER A 188 5.89 11.81 5.20
CA SER A 188 6.15 10.94 4.06
C SER A 188 7.08 11.58 3.05
N ALA A 189 6.89 12.85 2.72
CA ALA A 189 7.74 13.56 1.76
C ALA A 189 9.17 13.75 2.28
N ALA A 190 9.33 14.06 3.57
CA ALA A 190 10.65 14.12 4.21
C ALA A 190 11.35 12.75 4.19
N ALA A 191 10.61 11.67 4.45
CA ALA A 191 11.09 10.29 4.38
C ALA A 191 11.45 9.83 2.95
N ALA A 192 10.79 10.37 1.93
CA ALA A 192 11.04 10.05 0.53
C ALA A 192 12.47 10.40 0.08
N LEU A 193 13.05 11.44 0.68
CA LEU A 193 14.42 11.90 0.42
C LEU A 193 15.51 10.96 0.96
N SER A 194 15.14 9.91 1.70
CA SER A 194 16.11 8.91 2.13
C SER A 194 16.56 8.04 0.93
N PRO A 195 17.87 7.73 0.79
CA PRO A 195 18.40 7.03 -0.39
C PRO A 195 17.77 5.65 -0.64
N ASN A 196 17.37 4.96 0.43
CA ASN A 196 16.79 3.62 0.34
C ASN A 196 15.30 3.62 -0.01
N THR A 197 14.57 4.72 0.25
CA THR A 197 13.13 4.81 -0.02
C THR A 197 12.87 4.84 -1.52
N PHE A 198 13.65 5.63 -2.25
CA PHE A 198 13.53 5.75 -3.71
C PHE A 198 13.70 4.41 -4.42
N THR A 199 14.78 3.66 -4.12
CA THR A 199 15.06 2.38 -4.78
C THR A 199 13.98 1.33 -4.50
N VAL A 200 13.50 1.25 -3.25
CA VAL A 200 12.45 0.29 -2.87
C VAL A 200 11.13 0.63 -3.57
N ILE A 201 10.76 1.91 -3.62
CA ILE A 201 9.53 2.35 -4.28
C ILE A 201 9.65 2.19 -5.79
N LEU A 202 10.78 2.54 -6.41
CA LEU A 202 11.03 2.36 -7.84
C LEU A 202 10.91 0.89 -8.26
N ILE A 203 11.57 -0.02 -7.54
CA ILE A 203 11.48 -1.46 -7.84
C ILE A 203 10.05 -1.95 -7.67
N SER A 204 9.39 -1.59 -6.56
CA SER A 204 7.99 -1.98 -6.34
C SER A 204 7.07 -1.44 -7.45
N TYR A 205 7.29 -0.20 -7.88
CA TYR A 205 6.47 0.47 -8.88
C TYR A 205 6.64 -0.14 -10.28
N ILE A 206 7.89 -0.41 -10.69
CA ILE A 206 8.21 -1.09 -11.96
C ILE A 206 7.59 -2.49 -11.97
N PHE A 207 7.72 -3.26 -10.89
CA PHE A 207 7.12 -4.59 -10.81
C PHE A 207 5.59 -4.53 -10.88
N VAL A 208 4.94 -3.63 -10.14
CA VAL A 208 3.48 -3.47 -10.21
C VAL A 208 3.02 -3.05 -11.62
N PHE A 209 3.81 -2.23 -12.32
CA PHE A 209 3.48 -1.77 -13.66
C PHE A 209 3.63 -2.85 -14.73
N PHE A 210 4.77 -3.56 -14.76
CA PHE A 210 5.12 -4.47 -15.87
C PHE A 210 4.72 -5.91 -15.63
N THR A 211 4.76 -6.39 -14.39
CA THR A 211 4.55 -7.84 -14.13
C THR A 211 3.10 -8.22 -13.84
N THR A 212 2.15 -7.27 -13.83
CA THR A 212 0.83 -7.47 -13.19
C THR A 212 1.02 -7.95 -11.73
N PRO A 213 -0.01 -8.00 -10.86
CA PRO A 213 0.19 -8.54 -9.51
C PRO A 213 0.35 -10.06 -9.61
N LEU A 214 1.55 -10.54 -9.94
CA LEU A 214 1.90 -11.93 -9.69
C LEU A 214 1.77 -12.13 -8.18
N ILE A 215 0.78 -12.93 -7.77
CA ILE A 215 0.52 -13.35 -6.39
C ILE A 215 1.81 -13.80 -5.67
N VAL A 216 2.79 -14.28 -6.43
CA VAL A 216 4.08 -14.76 -5.93
C VAL A 216 5.03 -13.62 -5.51
N THR A 217 5.03 -12.47 -6.19
CA THR A 217 5.99 -11.37 -5.92
C THR A 217 5.42 -10.30 -4.99
N THR A 218 4.10 -10.16 -4.93
CA THR A 218 3.41 -9.18 -4.06
C THR A 218 3.79 -9.31 -2.57
N PRO A 219 3.91 -10.51 -1.97
CA PRO A 219 4.32 -10.64 -0.56
C PRO A 219 5.71 -10.06 -0.29
N LEU A 220 6.65 -10.32 -1.20
CA LEU A 220 8.03 -9.87 -1.08
C LEU A 220 8.11 -8.34 -1.11
N LEU A 221 7.40 -7.72 -2.06
CA LEU A 221 7.36 -6.27 -2.22
C LEU A 221 6.69 -5.60 -1.01
N LEU A 222 5.57 -6.16 -0.52
CA LEU A 222 4.90 -5.66 0.68
C LEU A 222 5.84 -5.71 1.89
N VAL A 223 6.47 -6.86 2.17
CA VAL A 223 7.40 -6.98 3.30
C VAL A 223 8.60 -6.05 3.15
N LEU A 224 9.12 -5.88 1.94
CA LEU A 224 10.23 -4.96 1.66
C LEU A 224 9.85 -3.50 1.92
N GLN A 225 8.64 -3.09 1.52
CA GLN A 225 8.09 -1.77 1.81
C GLN A 225 7.91 -1.57 3.32
N MET A 226 7.35 -2.55 4.04
CA MET A 226 7.17 -2.46 5.50
C MET A 226 8.51 -2.39 6.25
N LEU A 227 9.50 -3.18 5.84
CA LEU A 227 10.85 -3.10 6.42
C LEU A 227 11.49 -1.74 6.18
N THR A 228 11.26 -1.15 5.01
CA THR A 228 11.77 0.19 4.67
C THR A 228 11.04 1.25 5.47
N PHE A 229 9.72 1.13 5.62
CA PHE A 229 8.91 2.00 6.47
C PHE A 229 9.41 1.99 7.92
N PHE A 230 9.54 0.82 8.55
CA PHE A 230 10.02 0.73 9.92
C PHE A 230 11.49 1.14 10.08
N GLU A 231 12.28 1.10 9.02
CA GLU A 231 13.62 1.65 9.07
C GLU A 231 13.59 3.17 8.97
N VAL A 232 12.71 3.78 8.18
CA VAL A 232 12.66 5.24 8.08
C VAL A 232 11.97 5.87 9.31
N PHE A 233 10.88 5.25 9.79
CA PHE A 233 10.07 5.76 10.89
C PHE A 233 10.28 5.03 12.22
N GLY A 234 10.91 3.85 12.24
CA GLY A 234 11.32 3.23 13.51
C GLY A 234 12.50 3.93 14.19
N TYR A 235 13.15 4.89 13.50
CA TYR A 235 14.11 5.80 14.12
C TYR A 235 13.50 7.09 14.67
N SER A 236 12.30 7.46 14.23
CA SER A 236 11.56 8.62 14.72
C SER A 236 10.29 8.13 15.39
N SER A 237 10.30 8.06 16.73
CA SER A 237 9.10 7.59 17.42
C SER A 237 7.91 8.52 17.09
N PRO A 238 6.68 8.01 17.09
CA PRO A 238 5.45 8.81 17.19
C PRO A 238 5.53 9.96 18.20
N SER A 239 6.29 9.82 19.28
CA SER A 239 6.55 10.92 20.21
C SER A 239 7.44 12.03 19.62
N GLU A 240 8.48 11.71 18.82
CA GLU A 240 9.24 12.72 18.06
C GLU A 240 8.40 13.40 16.95
N VAL A 241 7.42 12.68 16.39
CA VAL A 241 6.42 13.23 15.45
C VAL A 241 5.44 14.19 16.16
N HIS A 242 5.15 13.96 17.45
CA HIS A 242 4.38 14.90 18.28
C HIS A 242 5.19 16.11 18.76
N TYR A 243 6.48 15.95 19.09
CA TYR A 243 7.32 17.06 19.56
C TYR A 243 7.58 18.13 18.49
N THR A 244 7.52 17.77 17.22
CA THR A 244 7.71 18.66 16.07
C THR A 244 6.44 19.39 15.65
N THR A 245 5.27 18.97 16.13
CA THR A 245 3.98 19.63 15.89
C THR A 245 3.54 20.54 17.05
N GLN A 246 4.29 20.56 18.15
CA GLN A 246 4.07 21.41 19.33
C GLN A 246 5.08 22.58 19.45
N MET A 247 5.88 22.86 18.41
CA MET A 247 6.70 24.07 18.32
C MET A 247 6.05 25.10 17.41
#